data_AF-A0A6M3Y0Z3-F1
#
_entry.id   AF-A0A6M3Y0Z3-F1
#
_cell.length_a   1.000
_cell.length_b   1.000
_cell.length_c   1.000
_cell.angle_alpha   90.00
_cell.angle_beta   90.00
_cell.angle_gamma   90.00
#
_symmetry.space_group_name_H-M   'P 1'
#
loop_
_entity.id
_entity.type
_entity.pdbx_description
1 polymer ?
#
loop_
_entity_poly.entity_id
_entity_poly.type
_entity_poly.pdbx_seq_one_letter_code
_entity_poly.pdbx_strand_id
1 'polypeptide(L)'
;MEVEDTIYSSIPMQLFMIHSIKKPILDGVRTIFNPKASKIDKLRASRKLWKAIQLISKMPEPTVENTWHPNTHNLIRLRDWFFTRCSLDSQRTGLIKRLMDFVIILYDFDPPWRWIFDSLKEEAIDMEWQSREYGRKDKVDYKWWKEKES
;
A
#
# COMPACT_ATOMS: atom_id res chain seq x y z
N MET A 1 2.80 30.08 -4.95
CA MET A 1 2.19 28.74 -5.03
C MET A 1 2.34 28.17 -3.63
N GLU A 2 1.28 28.30 -2.82
CA GLU A 2 1.30 27.74 -1.46
C GLU A 2 1.44 26.24 -1.61
N VAL A 3 2.49 25.67 -1.02
CA VAL A 3 2.65 24.22 -0.95
C VAL A 3 1.56 23.77 0.00
N GLU A 4 0.45 23.23 -0.52
CA GLU A 4 -0.52 22.53 0.30
C GLU A 4 0.21 21.32 0.90
N ASP A 5 0.70 21.51 2.13
CA ASP A 5 1.35 20.46 2.91
C ASP A 5 0.37 19.29 3.03
N THR A 6 0.76 18.14 2.48
CA THR A 6 -0.06 16.93 2.58
C THR A 6 -0.34 16.64 4.06
N ILE A 7 -1.54 16.15 4.36
CA ILE A 7 -1.91 15.76 5.73
C ILE A 7 -0.94 14.71 6.31
N TYR A 8 -0.28 13.93 5.46
CA TYR A 8 0.69 12.90 5.82
C TYR A 8 2.10 13.46 6.06
N SER A 9 2.39 14.68 5.58
CA SER A 9 3.64 15.40 5.84
C SER A 9 3.65 16.09 7.21
N SER A 10 2.52 16.16 7.91
CA SER A 10 2.46 16.78 9.24
C SER A 10 3.16 15.91 10.29
N ILE A 11 4.08 16.51 11.08
CA ILE A 11 4.83 15.82 12.15
C ILE A 11 3.93 14.94 13.05
N PRO A 12 2.74 15.39 13.50
CA PRO A 12 1.86 14.55 14.31
C PRO A 12 1.38 13.28 13.59
N MET A 13 1.05 13.38 12.30
CA MET A 13 0.61 12.23 11.50
C MET A 13 1.76 11.24 11.29
N GLN A 14 2.95 11.76 11.00
CA GLN A 14 4.17 10.96 10.83
C GLN A 14 4.51 10.16 12.10
N LEU A 15 4.50 10.83 13.26
CA LEU A 15 4.73 10.18 14.55
C LEU A 15 3.66 9.13 14.86
N PHE A 16 2.40 9.44 14.59
CA PHE A 16 1.31 8.48 14.77
C PHE A 16 1.50 7.24 13.89
N MET A 17 1.78 7.41 12.60
CA MET A 17 2.01 6.31 11.65
C MET A 17 3.21 5.44 12.07
N ILE A 18 4.34 6.06 12.43
CA ILE A 18 5.55 5.34 12.80
C ILE A 18 5.34 4.54 14.09
N HIS A 19 4.84 5.18 15.14
CA HIS A 19 4.78 4.58 16.48
C HIS A 19 3.57 3.68 16.70
N SER A 20 2.42 4.03 16.11
CA SER A 20 1.15 3.34 16.38
C SER A 20 0.84 2.27 15.34
N ILE A 21 1.43 2.35 14.14
CA ILE A 21 1.11 1.44 13.03
C ILE A 21 2.36 0.70 12.54
N LYS A 22 3.35 1.40 11.96
CA LYS A 22 4.52 0.79 11.30
C LYS A 22 5.34 -0.07 12.26
N LYS A 23 5.76 0.48 13.40
CA LYS A 23 6.59 -0.26 14.38
C LYS A 23 5.87 -1.50 14.93
N PRO A 24 4.60 -1.41 15.39
CA PRO A 24 3.84 -2.60 15.80
C PRO A 24 3.67 -3.66 14.71
N ILE A 25 3.49 -3.26 13.44
CA ILE A 25 3.42 -4.21 12.31
C ILE A 25 4.76 -4.92 12.15
N LEU A 26 5.87 -4.19 12.06
CA LEU A 26 7.20 -4.76 11.87
C LEU A 26 7.60 -5.68 13.02
N ASP A 27 7.39 -5.26 14.26
CA ASP A 27 7.66 -6.06 15.45
C ASP A 27 6.77 -7.32 15.49
N GLY A 28 5.50 -7.17 15.12
CA GLY A 28 4.51 -8.25 15.06
C GLY A 28 4.90 -9.32 14.04
N VAL A 29 5.18 -8.91 12.80
CA VAL A 29 5.62 -9.78 11.71
C VAL A 29 6.91 -10.51 12.10
N ARG A 30 7.93 -9.79 12.58
CA ARG A 30 9.18 -10.41 13.03
C ARG A 30 8.95 -11.49 14.09
N THR A 31 8.05 -11.26 15.04
CA THR A 31 7.75 -12.22 16.11
C THR A 31 6.95 -13.43 15.60
N ILE A 32 5.96 -13.21 14.73
CA ILE A 32 5.11 -14.27 14.18
C ILE A 32 5.93 -15.26 13.35
N PHE A 33 6.79 -14.74 12.48
CA PHE A 33 7.62 -15.54 11.58
C PHE A 33 8.92 -16.03 12.23
N ASN A 34 9.23 -15.63 13.47
CA ASN A 34 10.37 -16.19 14.19
C ASN A 34 10.08 -17.65 14.62
N PRO A 35 10.88 -18.63 14.16
CA PRO A 35 10.69 -20.03 14.55
C PRO A 35 10.99 -20.29 16.02
N LYS A 36 11.80 -19.44 16.68
CA LYS A 36 12.17 -19.55 18.09
C LYS A 36 11.19 -18.87 19.04
N ALA A 37 10.20 -18.13 18.53
CA ALA A 37 9.24 -17.43 19.36
C ALA A 37 8.21 -18.40 19.98
N SER A 38 7.86 -18.17 21.24
CA SER A 38 6.86 -18.98 21.94
C SER A 38 5.47 -18.77 21.34
N LYS A 39 4.57 -19.76 21.52
CA LYS A 39 3.16 -19.62 21.08
C LYS A 39 2.46 -18.42 21.72
N ILE A 40 2.81 -18.10 22.97
CA ILE A 40 2.25 -16.96 23.71
C ILE A 40 2.73 -15.64 23.08
N ASP A 41 4.01 -15.56 22.70
CA ASP A 41 4.54 -14.36 22.05
C ASP A 41 3.95 -14.15 20.67
N LYS A 42 3.75 -15.22 19.90
CA LYS A 42 3.05 -15.16 18.61
C LYS A 42 1.60 -14.68 18.76
N LEU A 43 0.89 -15.12 19.81
CA LEU A 43 -0.47 -14.66 20.10
C LEU A 43 -0.49 -13.16 20.48
N ARG A 44 0.43 -12.72 21.34
CA ARG A 44 0.59 -11.30 21.70
C ARG A 44 0.94 -10.44 20.48
N ALA A 45 1.84 -10.92 19.64
CA ALA A 45 2.23 -10.26 18.39
C ALA A 45 1.05 -10.15 17.42
N SER A 46 0.26 -11.21 17.27
CA SER A 46 -0.95 -11.21 16.44
C SER A 46 -1.98 -10.18 16.93
N ARG A 47 -2.17 -10.07 18.26
CA ARG A 47 -3.07 -9.06 18.84
C ARG A 47 -2.56 -7.63 18.61
N LYS A 48 -1.25 -7.39 18.71
CA LYS A 48 -0.64 -6.08 18.41
C LYS A 48 -0.80 -5.73 16.93
N LEU A 49 -0.54 -6.70 16.05
CA LEU A 49 -0.71 -6.56 14.60
C LEU A 49 -2.17 -6.23 14.25
N TRP A 50 -3.13 -6.96 14.83
CA TRP A 50 -4.55 -6.70 14.63
C TRP A 50 -4.95 -5.28 15.06
N LYS A 51 -4.48 -4.83 16.23
CA LYS A 51 -4.72 -3.45 16.69
C LYS A 51 -4.13 -2.42 15.73
N ALA A 52 -2.92 -2.64 15.22
CA ALA A 52 -2.29 -1.74 14.25
C ALA A 52 -3.10 -1.68 12.95
N ILE A 53 -3.59 -2.81 12.45
CA ILE A 53 -4.48 -2.87 11.27
C ILE A 53 -5.80 -2.13 11.52
N GLN A 54 -6.36 -2.22 12.73
CA GLN A 54 -7.55 -1.43 13.09
C GLN A 54 -7.29 0.08 13.14
N LEU A 55 -6.05 0.52 13.36
CA LEU A 55 -5.70 1.94 13.33
C LEU A 55 -5.58 2.46 11.90
N ILE A 56 -5.21 1.61 10.94
CA ILE A 56 -5.21 1.95 9.51
C ILE A 56 -6.60 2.45 9.08
N SER A 57 -7.68 1.82 9.54
CA SER A 57 -9.05 2.23 9.18
C SER A 57 -9.48 3.59 9.75
N LYS A 58 -8.67 4.20 10.61
CA LYS A 58 -8.93 5.54 11.16
C LYS A 58 -8.13 6.61 10.44
N MET A 59 -7.22 6.22 9.54
CA MET A 59 -6.47 7.19 8.75
C MET A 59 -7.39 7.79 7.69
N PRO A 60 -7.15 9.06 7.31
CA PRO A 60 -7.76 9.66 6.15
C PRO A 60 -7.51 8.80 4.91
N GLU A 61 -8.47 8.76 3.99
CA GLU A 61 -8.28 8.07 2.71
C GLU A 61 -7.28 8.86 1.86
N PRO A 62 -6.29 8.21 1.22
CA PRO A 62 -5.40 8.91 0.30
C PRO A 62 -6.17 9.24 -0.99
N THR A 63 -6.13 10.52 -1.36
CA THR A 63 -6.69 11.10 -2.57
C THR A 63 -5.63 11.92 -3.29
N VAL A 64 -5.86 12.27 -4.55
CA VAL A 64 -4.89 13.03 -5.35
C VAL A 64 -4.64 14.41 -4.75
N GLU A 65 -5.66 14.97 -4.09
CA GLU A 65 -5.62 16.30 -3.46
C GLU A 65 -4.85 16.30 -2.13
N ASN A 66 -4.77 15.16 -1.43
CA ASN A 66 -4.13 15.06 -0.12
C ASN A 66 -2.82 14.26 -0.11
N THR A 67 -2.28 13.97 -1.31
CA THR A 67 -1.00 13.27 -1.52
C THR A 67 -0.12 14.03 -2.50
N TRP A 68 1.21 13.89 -2.38
CA TRP A 68 2.15 14.72 -3.12
C TRP A 68 2.75 14.04 -4.35
N HIS A 69 3.14 12.78 -4.23
CA HIS A 69 4.00 12.19 -5.26
C HIS A 69 3.19 11.70 -6.48
N PRO A 70 3.68 11.94 -7.72
CA PRO A 70 3.00 11.48 -8.94
C PRO A 70 2.79 9.96 -8.98
N ASN A 71 3.74 9.19 -8.46
CA ASN A 71 3.61 7.74 -8.35
C ASN A 71 2.56 7.33 -7.31
N THR A 72 2.37 8.10 -6.25
CA THR A 72 1.24 7.93 -5.31
C THR A 72 -0.08 8.08 -6.05
N HIS A 73 -0.21 9.10 -6.91
CA HIS A 73 -1.42 9.31 -7.71
C HIS A 73 -1.69 8.14 -8.67
N ASN A 74 -0.64 7.53 -9.24
CA ASN A 74 -0.77 6.31 -10.04
C ASN A 74 -1.27 5.12 -9.21
N LEU A 75 -0.78 4.95 -7.99
CA LEU A 75 -1.26 3.91 -7.08
C LEU A 75 -2.73 4.12 -6.67
N ILE A 76 -3.15 5.37 -6.46
CA ILE A 76 -4.56 5.73 -6.20
C ILE A 76 -5.44 5.35 -7.39
N ARG A 77 -5.03 5.71 -8.61
CA ARG A 77 -5.75 5.34 -9.84
C ARG A 77 -5.84 3.82 -10.01
N LEU A 78 -4.77 3.09 -9.69
CA LEU A 78 -4.75 1.62 -9.73
C LEU A 78 -5.72 1.02 -8.72
N ARG A 79 -5.75 1.52 -7.48
CA ARG A 79 -6.71 1.13 -6.43
C ARG A 79 -8.14 1.34 -6.92
N ASP A 80 -8.46 2.52 -7.42
CA ASP A 80 -9.81 2.86 -7.87
C ASP A 80 -10.25 2.00 -9.05
N TRP A 81 -9.34 1.78 -10.01
CA TRP A 81 -9.57 0.85 -11.11
C TRP A 81 -9.85 -0.57 -10.61
N PHE A 82 -9.05 -1.08 -9.67
CA PHE A 82 -9.20 -2.42 -9.09
C PHE A 82 -10.58 -2.59 -8.44
N PHE A 83 -11.02 -1.67 -7.59
CA PHE A 83 -12.32 -1.77 -6.93
C PHE A 83 -13.52 -1.48 -7.85
N THR A 84 -13.30 -0.78 -8.96
CA THR A 84 -14.34 -0.58 -9.98
C THR A 84 -14.54 -1.83 -10.85
N ARG A 85 -13.48 -2.60 -11.09
CA ARG A 85 -13.48 -3.72 -12.05
C ARG A 85 -13.50 -5.11 -11.42
N CYS A 86 -12.99 -5.27 -10.20
CA CYS A 86 -12.96 -6.54 -9.50
C CYS A 86 -14.11 -6.63 -8.49
N SER A 87 -15.08 -7.51 -8.77
CA SER A 87 -16.14 -7.85 -7.84
C SER A 87 -15.61 -8.77 -6.73
N LEU A 88 -15.24 -8.15 -5.61
CA LEU A 88 -14.85 -8.85 -4.39
C LEU A 88 -16.00 -8.88 -3.39
N ASP A 89 -16.04 -9.94 -2.56
CA ASP A 89 -16.94 -10.01 -1.42
C ASP A 89 -16.80 -8.76 -0.53
N SER A 90 -17.94 -8.19 -0.12
CA SER A 90 -18.00 -6.90 0.59
C SER A 90 -17.11 -6.82 1.83
N GLN A 91 -16.95 -7.92 2.57
CA GLN A 91 -16.10 -7.96 3.76
C GLN A 91 -14.61 -7.93 3.40
N ARG A 92 -14.23 -8.62 2.32
CA ARG A 92 -12.86 -8.66 1.82
C ARG A 92 -12.47 -7.33 1.17
N THR A 93 -13.40 -6.72 0.44
CA THR A 93 -13.24 -5.40 -0.19
C THR A 93 -12.80 -4.34 0.81
N GLY A 94 -13.47 -4.27 1.97
CA GLY A 94 -13.13 -3.29 3.00
C GLY A 94 -11.71 -3.46 3.56
N LEU A 95 -11.27 -4.70 3.80
CA LEU A 95 -9.92 -4.97 4.29
C LEU A 95 -8.85 -4.69 3.22
N ILE A 96 -9.07 -5.16 1.99
CA ILE A 96 -8.12 -4.98 0.89
C ILE A 96 -7.96 -3.49 0.57
N LYS A 97 -9.05 -2.73 0.53
CA LYS A 97 -9.00 -1.28 0.28
C LYS A 97 -8.13 -0.58 1.31
N ARG A 98 -8.36 -0.87 2.60
CA ARG A 98 -7.57 -0.31 3.71
C ARG A 98 -6.08 -0.64 3.62
N LEU A 99 -5.75 -1.87 3.21
CA LEU A 99 -4.35 -2.26 3.04
C LEU A 99 -3.71 -1.54 1.85
N MET A 100 -4.43 -1.38 0.75
CA MET A 100 -3.98 -0.56 -0.38
C MET A 100 -3.79 0.89 0.01
N ASP A 101 -4.75 1.50 0.71
CA ASP A 101 -4.66 2.86 1.23
C ASP A 101 -3.42 3.03 2.13
N PHE A 102 -3.15 2.07 3.01
CA PHE A 102 -1.95 2.13 3.85
C PHE A 102 -0.65 2.05 3.05
N VAL A 103 -0.58 1.21 2.02
CA VAL A 103 0.59 1.13 1.14
C VAL A 103 0.80 2.45 0.40
N ILE A 104 -0.26 3.06 -0.11
CA ILE A 104 -0.23 4.36 -0.78
C ILE A 104 0.30 5.44 0.18
N ILE A 105 -0.21 5.48 1.41
CA ILE A 105 0.22 6.43 2.44
C ILE A 105 1.70 6.21 2.80
N LEU A 106 2.15 4.96 2.98
CA LEU A 106 3.56 4.65 3.23
C LEU A 106 4.46 5.09 2.08
N TYR A 107 4.04 4.89 0.85
CA TYR A 107 4.79 5.33 -0.32
C TYR A 107 4.89 6.88 -0.39
N ASP A 108 3.80 7.57 -0.09
CA ASP A 108 3.74 9.03 -0.16
C ASP A 108 4.56 9.70 0.95
N PHE A 109 4.56 9.14 2.15
CA PHE A 109 5.21 9.77 3.31
C PHE A 109 6.63 9.26 3.59
N ASP A 110 6.94 7.97 3.40
CA ASP A 110 8.13 7.33 4.00
C ASP A 110 9.20 7.03 2.93
N PRO A 111 10.27 7.84 2.80
CA PRO A 111 11.23 7.70 1.70
C PRO A 111 11.91 6.33 1.62
N PRO A 112 12.30 5.68 2.73
CA PRO A 112 12.77 4.29 2.69
C PRO A 112 11.80 3.31 2.04
N TRP A 113 10.49 3.41 2.31
CA TRP A 113 9.51 2.52 1.67
C TRP A 113 9.33 2.88 0.21
N ARG A 114 9.33 4.16 -0.14
CA ARG A 114 9.29 4.61 -1.53
C ARG A 114 10.39 3.96 -2.35
N TRP A 115 11.64 4.00 -1.86
CA TRP A 115 12.77 3.38 -2.54
C TRP A 115 12.58 1.87 -2.70
N ILE A 116 12.09 1.17 -1.68
CA ILE A 116 11.79 -0.26 -1.79
C ILE A 116 10.76 -0.52 -2.90
N PHE A 117 9.67 0.26 -2.95
CA PHE A 117 8.64 0.09 -3.98
C PHE A 117 9.15 0.44 -5.39
N ASP A 118 9.97 1.48 -5.52
CA ASP A 118 10.58 1.85 -6.79
C ASP A 118 11.55 0.76 -7.27
N SER A 119 12.36 0.18 -6.37
CA SER A 119 13.22 -0.98 -6.70
C SER A 119 12.40 -2.21 -7.09
N LEU A 120 11.29 -2.50 -6.42
CA LEU A 120 10.39 -3.60 -6.81
C LEU A 120 9.79 -3.38 -8.21
N LYS A 121 9.52 -2.13 -8.58
CA LYS A 121 9.03 -1.79 -9.92
C LYS A 121 10.12 -2.02 -10.97
N GLU A 122 11.35 -1.61 -10.69
CA GLU A 122 12.51 -1.87 -11.56
C GLU A 122 12.74 -3.38 -11.74
N GLU A 123 12.77 -4.14 -10.63
CA GLU A 123 12.88 -5.60 -10.68
C GLU A 123 11.73 -6.26 -11.45
N ALA A 124 10.49 -5.78 -11.31
CA ALA A 124 9.35 -6.33 -12.04
C ALA A 124 9.43 -6.07 -13.55
N ILE A 125 10.02 -4.93 -13.96
CA ILE A 125 10.28 -4.60 -15.37
C ILE A 125 11.38 -5.52 -15.90
N ASP A 126 12.45 -5.73 -15.12
CA ASP A 126 13.58 -6.58 -15.48
C ASP A 126 13.23 -8.07 -15.49
N MET A 127 12.26 -8.49 -14.67
CA MET A 127 11.77 -9.87 -14.60
C MET A 127 10.97 -10.32 -15.83
N GLU A 128 10.78 -9.47 -16.85
CA GLU A 128 9.90 -9.70 -17.99
C GLU A 128 8.58 -10.38 -17.56
N TRP A 129 7.96 -9.90 -16.47
CA TRP A 129 6.81 -10.61 -15.88
C TRP A 129 5.66 -10.69 -16.90
N GLN A 130 5.51 -11.87 -17.50
CA GLN A 130 4.44 -12.18 -18.42
C GLN A 130 3.30 -12.79 -17.62
N SER A 131 2.14 -12.11 -17.60
CA SER A 131 0.93 -12.69 -17.04
C SER A 131 0.70 -14.08 -17.65
N ARG A 132 0.10 -15.02 -16.92
CA ARG A 132 -0.15 -16.39 -17.41
C ARG A 132 -1.00 -16.44 -18.69
N GLU A 133 -1.61 -15.31 -19.09
CA GLU A 133 -2.40 -15.11 -20.29
C GLU A 133 -1.66 -14.40 -21.43
N TYR A 134 -0.37 -14.08 -21.29
CA TYR A 134 0.50 -13.41 -22.27
C TYR A 134 0.81 -14.27 -23.52
N GLY A 135 -0.10 -15.16 -23.89
CA GLY A 135 -0.10 -15.98 -25.09
C GLY A 135 -1.49 -16.22 -25.68
N ARG A 136 -2.57 -15.66 -25.10
CA ARG A 136 -3.86 -15.57 -25.80
C ARG A 136 -3.75 -14.44 -26.82
N LYS A 137 -3.89 -14.79 -28.10
CA LYS A 137 -3.85 -13.89 -29.27
C LYS A 137 -4.99 -12.86 -29.33
N ASP A 138 -5.81 -12.81 -28.30
CA ASP A 138 -6.93 -11.88 -28.19
C ASP A 138 -6.39 -10.63 -27.49
N LYS A 139 -5.95 -9.69 -28.33
CA LYS A 139 -5.33 -8.40 -27.98
C LYS A 139 -6.05 -7.70 -26.81
N VAL A 140 -5.54 -7.85 -25.60
CA VAL A 140 -5.75 -6.87 -24.54
C VAL A 140 -4.46 -6.08 -24.44
N ASP A 141 -4.43 -4.91 -25.09
CA ASP A 141 -3.32 -3.99 -24.94
C ASP A 141 -3.36 -3.44 -23.51
N TYR A 142 -2.44 -3.89 -22.67
CA TYR A 142 -2.37 -3.45 -21.28
C TYR A 142 -1.83 -2.02 -21.15
N LYS A 143 -1.52 -1.29 -22.24
CA LYS A 143 -1.00 0.10 -22.24
C LYS A 143 -1.97 1.21 -21.79
N TRP A 144 -3.01 0.91 -21.01
CA TRP A 144 -3.97 1.92 -20.55
C TRP A 144 -3.33 3.07 -19.74
N TRP A 145 -2.13 2.89 -19.18
CA TRP A 145 -1.38 3.95 -18.49
C TRP A 145 -0.58 4.87 -19.44
N LYS A 146 -0.42 4.52 -20.72
CA LYS A 146 0.27 5.34 -21.72
C LYS A 146 -0.67 6.25 -22.53
N GLU A 147 -1.98 6.09 -22.42
CA GLU A 147 -2.96 6.79 -23.28
C GLU A 147 -3.35 8.19 -22.79
N LYS A 148 -2.69 8.77 -21.78
CA LYS A 148 -2.96 10.14 -21.30
C LYS A 148 -1.78 11.10 -21.43
N GLU A 149 -1.00 10.96 -22.51
CA GLU A 149 -0.11 12.00 -22.99
C GLU A 149 -0.38 12.23 -24.48
N SER A 150 -1.51 12.84 -24.81
CA SER A 150 -1.84 13.39 -26.13
C SER A 150 -2.86 14.50 -25.99
#